data_AF-A0A930PN07-F1
#
_entry.id   AF-A0A930PN07-F1
#
_cell.length_a   1.000
_cell.length_b   1.000
_cell.length_c   1.000
_cell.angle_alpha   90.00
_cell.angle_beta   90.00
_cell.angle_gamma   90.00
#
_symmetry.space_group_name_H-M   'P 1'
#
loop_
_entity.id
_entity.type
_entity.pdbx_description
1 polymer ?
#
loop_
_entity_poly.entity_id
_entity_poly.type
_entity_poly.pdbx_seq_one_letter_code
_entity_poly.pdbx_strand_id
1 'polypeptide(L)'
;MFSPPSTPNTLWTNLALTFILLLLILWAVLYLWPDPKTARKIKNKMTWHLVTTIEKESIDKETRLENLKIRDWNPFIKKETITEDPTYGDVLRHRPHIRFKTKSPVQKWGEELISDFSYQDGDTWSMDDPAFDWNGDPENAEPGKRLNSVIHIVPSDKDYSFTTTEIWHYRLCNKRQLKEEGENHEHTGMCELINSIKHVTWHIRKG
;
A
#
# COMPACT_ATOMS: atom_id res chain seq x y z
N MET A 1 18.63 -28.44 69.52
CA MET A 1 17.71 -28.39 68.37
C MET A 1 18.35 -27.51 67.31
N PHE A 2 18.81 -28.09 66.20
CA PHE A 2 19.23 -27.34 65.02
C PHE A 2 18.44 -27.92 63.85
N SER A 3 17.53 -27.11 63.28
CA SER A 3 16.81 -27.47 62.05
C SER A 3 17.79 -27.45 60.88
N PRO A 4 17.80 -28.45 60.00
CA PRO A 4 18.62 -28.42 58.80
C PRO A 4 18.14 -27.32 57.85
N PRO A 5 19.04 -26.68 57.09
CA PRO A 5 18.67 -25.63 56.15
C PRO A 5 17.75 -26.19 55.06
N SER A 6 16.67 -25.47 54.76
CA SER A 6 15.75 -25.82 53.69
C SER A 6 16.50 -25.88 52.37
N THR A 7 16.57 -27.06 51.77
CA THR A 7 17.13 -27.26 50.44
C THR A 7 16.35 -26.38 49.46
N PRO A 8 17.02 -25.49 48.70
CA PRO A 8 16.32 -24.69 47.70
C PRO A 8 15.66 -25.64 46.70
N ASN A 9 14.38 -25.39 46.47
CA ASN A 9 13.53 -26.06 45.50
C ASN A 9 14.19 -26.03 44.11
N THR A 10 14.83 -27.14 43.76
CA THR A 10 15.58 -27.38 42.51
C THR A 10 14.80 -27.02 41.25
N LEU A 11 13.47 -27.11 41.32
CA LEU A 11 12.57 -26.72 40.23
C LEU A 11 12.54 -25.20 40.01
N TRP A 12 12.54 -24.40 41.08
CA TRP A 12 12.56 -22.93 41.00
C TRP A 12 13.91 -22.38 40.56
N THR A 13 15.00 -23.00 41.00
CA THR A 13 16.34 -22.63 40.55
C THR A 13 16.53 -22.93 39.06
N ASN A 14 16.05 -24.07 38.57
CA ASN A 14 16.07 -24.39 37.15
C ASN A 14 15.19 -23.45 36.30
N LEU A 15 13.99 -23.08 36.78
CA LEU A 15 13.11 -22.12 36.12
C LEU A 15 13.70 -20.70 36.05
N ALA A 16 14.36 -20.26 37.13
CA ALA A 16 15.06 -18.97 37.13
C ALA A 16 16.22 -18.97 36.12
N LEU A 17 16.97 -20.08 36.04
CA LEU A 17 18.09 -20.23 35.11
C LEU A 17 17.63 -20.23 33.65
N THR A 18 16.55 -20.93 33.32
CA THR A 18 15.99 -20.93 31.95
C THR A 18 15.42 -19.58 31.56
N PHE A 19 14.77 -18.88 32.51
CA PHE A 19 14.28 -17.51 32.28
C PHE A 19 15.42 -16.52 32.01
N ILE A 20 16.51 -16.61 32.78
CA ILE A 20 17.71 -15.79 32.54
C ILE A 20 18.34 -16.11 31.18
N LEU A 21 18.41 -17.39 30.80
CA LEU A 21 18.91 -17.81 29.48
C LEU A 21 18.05 -17.26 28.34
N LEU A 22 16.71 -17.29 28.48
CA LEU A 22 15.79 -16.69 27.52
C LEU A 22 16.00 -15.18 27.39
N LEU A 23 16.18 -14.47 28.50
CA LEU A 23 16.48 -13.04 28.48
C LEU A 23 17.81 -12.74 27.78
N LEU A 24 18.85 -13.55 28.03
CA LEU A 24 20.15 -13.40 27.35
C LEU A 24 20.05 -13.65 25.84
N ILE A 25 19.29 -14.66 25.42
CA ILE A 25 19.02 -14.93 24.00
C ILE A 25 18.26 -13.76 23.38
N LEU A 26 17.23 -13.24 24.06
CA LEU A 26 16.46 -12.09 23.59
C LEU A 26 17.35 -10.85 23.44
N TRP A 27 18.21 -10.58 24.42
CA TRP A 27 19.18 -9.49 24.38
C TRP A 27 20.20 -9.66 23.25
N ALA A 28 20.70 -10.88 23.03
CA ALA A 28 21.59 -11.17 21.92
C ALA A 28 20.90 -10.93 20.58
N VAL A 29 19.64 -11.35 20.41
CA VAL A 29 18.85 -11.11 19.19
C VAL A 29 18.61 -9.62 18.96
N LEU A 30 18.31 -8.84 20.01
CA LEU A 30 18.13 -7.39 19.91
C LEU A 30 19.44 -6.66 19.60
N TYR A 31 20.57 -7.14 20.12
CA TYR A 31 21.89 -6.54 19.89
C TYR A 31 22.49 -6.92 18.52
N LEU A 32 22.25 -8.16 18.06
CA LEU A 32 22.60 -8.65 16.72
C LEU A 32 21.58 -8.25 15.66
N TRP A 33 20.48 -7.58 16.03
CA TRP A 33 19.52 -7.06 15.07
C TRP A 33 20.27 -6.10 14.15
N PRO A 34 20.32 -6.37 12.84
CA PRO A 34 21.13 -5.58 11.94
C PRO A 34 20.64 -4.13 12.00
N ASP A 35 21.59 -3.21 12.23
CA ASP A 35 21.35 -1.76 12.08
C ASP A 35 20.53 -1.54 10.79
N PRO A 36 19.48 -0.70 10.80
CA PRO A 36 18.66 -0.43 9.62
C PRO A 36 19.48 -0.15 8.34
N LYS A 37 20.68 0.42 8.46
CA LYS A 37 21.63 0.61 7.34
C LYS A 37 22.22 -0.71 6.85
N THR A 38 22.60 -1.62 7.75
CA THR A 38 23.13 -2.95 7.43
C THR A 38 22.04 -3.85 6.85
N ALA A 39 20.83 -3.81 7.43
CA ALA A 39 19.67 -4.51 6.90
C ALA A 39 19.33 -4.04 5.47
N ARG A 40 19.34 -2.72 5.23
CA ARG A 40 19.16 -2.13 3.89
C ARG A 40 20.26 -2.55 2.93
N LYS A 41 21.52 -2.62 3.37
CA LYS A 41 22.66 -3.03 2.53
C LYS A 41 22.59 -4.51 2.15
N ILE A 42 22.17 -5.38 3.08
CA ILE A 42 21.92 -6.80 2.82
C ILE A 42 20.76 -6.98 1.84
N LYS A 43 19.64 -6.28 2.08
CA LYS A 43 18.49 -6.29 1.16
C LYS A 43 18.88 -5.82 -0.24
N ASN A 44 19.61 -4.70 -0.35
CA ASN A 44 20.09 -4.17 -1.63
C ASN A 44 21.04 -5.13 -2.35
N LYS A 45 21.89 -5.87 -1.61
CA LYS A 45 22.80 -6.85 -2.20
C LYS A 45 22.05 -8.10 -2.69
N MET A 46 20.97 -8.49 -2.00
CA MET A 46 20.04 -9.52 -2.48
C MET A 46 19.20 -9.03 -3.66
N THR A 47 18.80 -7.76 -3.73
CA THR A 47 17.99 -7.29 -4.85
C THR A 47 18.79 -6.97 -6.11
N TRP A 48 20.12 -6.76 -6.04
CA TRP A 48 20.93 -6.40 -7.23
C TRP A 48 20.92 -7.48 -8.34
N HIS A 49 20.71 -8.75 -8.02
CA HIS A 49 20.60 -9.80 -9.06
C HIS A 49 19.17 -10.00 -9.57
N LEU A 50 18.20 -9.26 -9.02
CA LEU A 50 16.79 -9.31 -9.38
C LEU A 50 16.45 -8.08 -10.23
N VAL A 51 15.77 -8.30 -11.35
CA VAL A 51 15.29 -7.22 -12.22
C VAL A 51 13.84 -6.94 -11.85
N THR A 52 13.48 -5.67 -11.83
CA THR A 52 12.10 -5.26 -11.64
C THR A 52 11.37 -5.30 -12.97
N THR A 53 10.34 -6.12 -13.09
CA THR A 53 9.41 -6.10 -14.23
C THR A 53 8.11 -5.43 -13.83
N ILE A 54 7.47 -4.83 -14.82
CA ILE A 54 6.22 -4.08 -14.66
C ILE A 54 5.15 -4.83 -15.45
N GLU A 55 4.16 -5.36 -14.72
CA GLU A 55 2.99 -6.01 -15.29
C GLU A 55 1.80 -5.06 -15.16
N LYS A 56 1.18 -4.73 -16.30
CA LYS A 56 0.01 -3.85 -16.36
C LYS A 56 -1.25 -4.69 -16.52
N GLU A 57 -2.15 -4.56 -15.55
CA GLU A 57 -3.49 -5.14 -15.60
C GLU A 57 -4.51 -4.00 -15.77
N SER A 58 -5.21 -3.98 -16.90
CA SER A 58 -6.33 -3.07 -17.12
C SER A 58 -7.63 -3.72 -16.68
N ILE A 59 -8.34 -3.06 -15.77
CA ILE A 59 -9.72 -3.42 -15.43
C ILE A 59 -10.63 -2.53 -16.25
N ASP A 60 -10.91 -2.97 -17.49
CA ASP A 60 -11.78 -2.26 -18.45
C ASP A 60 -13.27 -2.30 -18.09
N LYS A 61 -13.60 -2.78 -16.88
CA LYS A 61 -14.97 -2.85 -16.41
C LYS A 61 -15.39 -1.48 -15.87
N GLU A 62 -16.16 -0.76 -16.68
CA GLU A 62 -16.84 0.46 -16.23
C GLU A 62 -17.69 0.15 -14.99
N THR A 63 -17.34 0.78 -13.88
CA THR A 63 -18.10 0.65 -12.64
C THR A 63 -18.80 1.97 -12.38
N ARG A 64 -20.14 1.97 -12.49
CA ARG A 64 -20.94 3.17 -12.24
C ARG A 64 -20.75 3.63 -10.80
N LEU A 65 -20.51 4.91 -10.62
CA LEU A 65 -20.43 5.54 -9.32
C LEU A 65 -21.83 5.97 -8.90
N GLU A 66 -22.44 5.22 -7.99
CA GLU A 66 -23.76 5.52 -7.45
C GLU A 66 -23.66 6.32 -6.14
N ASN A 67 -24.62 7.21 -5.89
CA ASN A 67 -24.73 7.98 -4.65
C ASN A 67 -23.47 8.80 -4.33
N LEU A 68 -22.85 9.43 -5.34
CA LEU A 68 -21.74 10.34 -5.12
C LEU A 68 -22.20 11.56 -4.31
N LYS A 69 -21.45 11.89 -3.26
CA LYS A 69 -21.75 13.03 -2.39
C LYS A 69 -20.46 13.76 -2.04
N ILE A 70 -20.45 15.07 -2.22
CA ILE A 70 -19.42 15.95 -1.63
C ILE A 70 -20.01 16.53 -0.35
N ARG A 71 -19.28 16.40 0.76
CA ARG A 71 -19.66 16.94 2.06
C ARG A 71 -18.74 18.10 2.40
N ASP A 72 -19.32 19.28 2.57
CA ASP A 72 -18.58 20.47 2.98
C ASP A 72 -19.02 20.90 4.37
N TRP A 73 -18.08 20.99 5.30
CA TRP A 73 -18.31 21.60 6.60
C TRP A 73 -17.93 23.07 6.57
N ASN A 74 -18.89 23.97 6.80
CA ASN A 74 -18.59 25.38 6.99
C ASN A 74 -18.31 25.66 8.49
N PRO A 75 -17.05 25.96 8.88
CA PRO A 75 -16.71 26.17 10.28
C PRO A 75 -17.29 27.46 10.87
N PHE A 76 -17.63 28.45 10.04
CA PHE A 76 -18.12 29.76 10.49
C PHE A 76 -19.58 29.71 10.89
N ILE A 77 -20.42 29.03 10.11
CA ILE A 77 -21.86 28.87 10.40
C ILE A 77 -22.20 27.50 11.02
N LYS A 78 -21.19 26.65 11.26
CA LYS A 78 -21.33 25.31 11.83
C LYS A 78 -22.40 24.47 11.14
N LYS A 79 -22.38 24.45 9.81
CA LYS A 79 -23.39 23.75 8.98
C LYS A 79 -22.70 22.89 7.93
N GLU A 80 -23.19 21.66 7.77
CA GLU A 80 -22.82 20.77 6.68
C GLU A 80 -23.67 21.09 5.44
N THR A 81 -23.02 21.16 4.28
CA THR A 81 -23.68 21.19 2.98
C THR A 81 -23.32 19.92 2.23
N ILE A 82 -24.30 19.30 1.59
CA ILE A 82 -24.12 18.07 0.84
C ILE A 82 -24.50 18.36 -0.62
N THR A 83 -23.55 18.18 -1.53
CA THR A 83 -23.79 18.21 -2.97
C THR A 83 -23.96 16.78 -3.43
N GLU A 84 -25.19 16.41 -3.78
CA GLU A 84 -25.51 15.08 -4.34
C GLU A 84 -25.27 15.07 -5.85
N ASP A 85 -24.79 13.93 -6.36
CA ASP A 85 -24.45 13.71 -7.76
C ASP A 85 -23.60 14.85 -8.36
N PRO A 86 -22.42 15.16 -7.78
CA PRO A 86 -21.60 16.29 -8.19
C PRO A 86 -21.22 16.23 -9.67
N THR A 87 -21.17 17.40 -10.29
CA THR A 87 -20.58 17.59 -11.62
C THR A 87 -19.05 17.65 -11.53
N TYR A 88 -18.39 17.54 -12.68
CA TYR A 88 -16.94 17.74 -12.75
C TYR A 88 -16.51 19.11 -12.19
N GLY A 89 -17.27 20.16 -12.50
CA GLY A 89 -17.05 21.50 -11.97
C GLY A 89 -17.17 21.58 -10.46
N ASP A 90 -18.12 20.86 -9.86
CA ASP A 90 -18.26 20.77 -8.40
C ASP A 90 -17.03 20.10 -7.78
N VAL A 91 -16.57 18.99 -8.34
CA VAL A 91 -15.38 18.28 -7.82
C VAL A 91 -14.14 19.18 -7.85
N LEU A 92 -13.89 19.88 -8.96
CA LEU A 92 -12.74 20.80 -9.08
C LEU A 92 -12.85 22.01 -8.14
N ARG A 93 -14.06 22.53 -7.93
CA ARG A 93 -14.30 23.66 -7.02
C ARG A 93 -14.08 23.27 -5.56
N HIS A 94 -14.61 22.12 -5.16
CA HIS A 94 -14.61 21.67 -3.78
C HIS A 94 -13.32 20.95 -3.37
N ARG A 95 -12.60 20.37 -4.33
CA ARG A 95 -11.34 19.63 -4.12
C ARG A 95 -11.44 18.64 -2.95
N PRO A 96 -12.43 17.72 -2.99
CA PRO A 96 -12.75 16.89 -1.84
C PRO A 96 -11.57 16.00 -1.46
N HIS A 97 -11.48 15.68 -0.17
CA HIS A 97 -10.70 14.55 0.31
C HIS A 97 -11.45 13.25 -0.03
N ILE A 98 -10.78 12.31 -0.69
CA ILE A 98 -11.42 11.12 -1.26
C ILE A 98 -11.03 9.90 -0.45
N ARG A 99 -12.03 9.19 0.08
CA ARG A 99 -11.86 7.89 0.70
C ARG A 99 -12.30 6.78 -0.25
N PHE A 100 -11.34 6.07 -0.80
CA PHE A 100 -11.57 4.88 -1.62
C PHE A 100 -11.64 3.63 -0.74
N LYS A 101 -12.68 2.83 -0.92
CA LYS A 101 -12.87 1.56 -0.21
C LYS A 101 -13.00 0.43 -1.20
N THR A 102 -12.20 -0.61 -1.07
CA THR A 102 -12.25 -1.77 -1.95
C THR A 102 -12.20 -3.06 -1.15
N LYS A 103 -12.98 -4.06 -1.57
CA LYS A 103 -12.87 -5.43 -1.06
C LYS A 103 -11.93 -6.20 -1.98
N SER A 104 -10.75 -6.58 -1.50
CA SER A 104 -9.83 -7.38 -2.29
C SER A 104 -10.32 -8.83 -2.34
N PRO A 105 -10.49 -9.45 -3.53
CA PRO A 105 -10.83 -10.87 -3.63
C PRO A 105 -9.69 -11.79 -3.14
N VAL A 106 -8.46 -11.25 -3.01
CA VAL A 106 -7.26 -12.01 -2.63
C VAL A 106 -7.02 -12.04 -1.11
N GLN A 107 -7.59 -11.08 -0.37
CA GLN A 107 -7.46 -11.06 1.09
C GLN A 107 -8.44 -12.04 1.71
N LYS A 108 -7.91 -13.10 2.33
CA LYS A 108 -8.65 -14.21 2.96
C LYS A 108 -9.71 -13.81 4.01
N TRP A 109 -9.81 -12.54 4.41
CA TRP A 109 -10.55 -12.09 5.60
C TRP A 109 -11.64 -11.03 5.35
N GLY A 110 -11.98 -10.72 4.10
CA GLY A 110 -13.13 -9.85 3.80
C GLY A 110 -13.01 -8.41 4.32
N GLU A 111 -11.82 -8.01 4.76
CA GLU A 111 -11.52 -6.65 5.23
C GLU A 111 -11.59 -5.67 4.05
N GLU A 112 -12.23 -4.52 4.26
CA GLU A 112 -12.22 -3.43 3.31
C GLU A 112 -10.87 -2.71 3.37
N LEU A 113 -10.15 -2.70 2.26
CA LEU A 113 -8.99 -1.82 2.09
C LEU A 113 -9.49 -0.39 1.94
N ILE A 114 -8.99 0.48 2.83
CA ILE A 114 -9.28 1.90 2.80
C ILE A 114 -8.02 2.63 2.33
N SER A 115 -8.20 3.54 1.37
CA SER A 115 -7.15 4.41 0.87
C SER A 115 -7.70 5.83 0.79
N ASP A 116 -6.99 6.77 1.40
CA ASP A 116 -7.36 8.17 1.48
C ASP A 116 -6.48 8.98 0.50
N PHE A 117 -7.08 9.94 -0.21
CA PHE A 117 -6.44 10.74 -1.24
C PHE A 117 -6.76 12.22 -1.08
N SER A 118 -5.74 13.06 -1.25
CA SER A 118 -5.84 14.52 -1.24
C SER A 118 -5.59 15.10 -2.62
N TYR A 119 -6.21 16.26 -2.87
CA TYR A 119 -5.97 17.02 -4.09
C TYR A 119 -4.49 17.39 -4.22
N GLN A 120 -3.91 17.10 -5.38
CA GLN A 120 -2.52 17.43 -5.67
C GLN A 120 -2.43 18.63 -6.61
N ASP A 121 -2.85 18.45 -7.87
CA ASP A 121 -2.81 19.47 -8.91
C ASP A 121 -3.78 19.12 -10.03
N GLY A 122 -4.28 20.14 -10.74
CA GLY A 122 -5.13 19.99 -11.92
C GLY A 122 -6.33 19.09 -11.65
N ASP A 123 -6.28 17.90 -12.22
CA ASP A 123 -7.29 16.85 -12.17
C ASP A 123 -6.86 15.61 -11.37
N THR A 124 -5.78 15.72 -10.59
CA THR A 124 -5.11 14.59 -9.94
C THR A 124 -5.17 14.67 -8.41
N TRP A 125 -5.53 13.54 -7.80
CA TRP A 125 -5.53 13.30 -6.36
C TRP A 125 -4.54 12.18 -6.03
N SER A 126 -3.68 12.39 -5.05
CA SER A 126 -2.66 11.44 -4.63
C SER A 126 -2.98 10.82 -3.29
N MET A 127 -2.63 9.55 -3.10
CA MET A 127 -2.78 8.84 -1.83
C MET A 127 -1.99 9.53 -0.72
N ASP A 128 -2.56 9.62 0.49
CA ASP A 128 -2.01 10.37 1.62
C ASP A 128 -0.89 9.64 2.40
N ASP A 129 -0.33 8.56 1.85
CA ASP A 129 0.64 7.74 2.58
C ASP A 129 2.06 8.35 2.51
N PRO A 130 2.64 8.79 3.64
CA PRO A 130 3.96 9.42 3.67
C PRO A 130 5.12 8.46 3.37
N ALA A 131 4.87 7.16 3.22
CA ALA A 131 5.90 6.18 2.84
C ALA A 131 6.12 6.06 1.32
N PHE A 132 5.34 6.81 0.54
CA PHE A 132 5.34 6.81 -0.92
C PHE A 132 5.36 8.27 -1.38
N ASP A 133 6.40 8.67 -2.10
CA ASP A 133 6.64 10.10 -2.42
C ASP A 133 6.49 10.41 -3.92
N TRP A 134 6.20 9.39 -4.73
CA TRP A 134 6.25 9.51 -6.20
C TRP A 134 4.96 9.07 -6.86
N ASN A 135 4.36 10.00 -7.59
CA ASN A 135 3.06 9.85 -8.24
C ASN A 135 3.22 9.84 -9.78
N GLY A 136 4.45 9.56 -10.24
CA GLY A 136 4.85 9.63 -11.64
C GLY A 136 4.49 8.37 -12.43
N ASP A 137 4.88 8.35 -13.70
CA ASP A 137 4.63 7.27 -14.64
C ASP A 137 5.26 5.94 -14.18
N PRO A 138 4.46 4.95 -13.74
CA PRO A 138 4.93 3.67 -13.25
C PRO A 138 6.03 3.04 -14.14
N GLU A 139 5.88 3.13 -15.46
CA GLU A 139 6.79 2.50 -16.42
C GLU A 139 8.25 2.99 -16.29
N ASN A 140 8.43 4.24 -15.88
CA ASN A 140 9.73 4.91 -15.80
C ASN A 140 10.30 4.98 -14.37
N ALA A 141 9.72 4.22 -13.43
CA ALA A 141 10.13 4.25 -12.03
C ALA A 141 11.47 3.55 -11.79
N GLU A 142 12.36 4.19 -11.02
CA GLU A 142 13.59 3.52 -10.59
C GLU A 142 13.27 2.28 -9.72
N PRO A 143 14.00 1.16 -9.90
CA PRO A 143 13.86 -0.03 -9.06
C PRO A 143 13.96 0.29 -7.57
N GLY A 144 12.86 0.08 -6.85
CA GLY A 144 12.77 0.28 -5.40
C GLY A 144 12.21 1.64 -4.96
N LYS A 145 11.82 2.52 -5.90
CA LYS A 145 10.97 3.67 -5.57
C LYS A 145 9.58 3.17 -5.17
N ARG A 146 9.09 3.74 -4.07
CA ARG A 146 7.74 3.50 -3.56
C ARG A 146 6.82 4.56 -4.17
N LEU A 147 5.84 4.08 -4.92
CA LEU A 147 4.97 4.91 -5.74
C LEU A 147 3.57 4.97 -5.13
N ASN A 148 2.97 6.14 -5.17
CA ASN A 148 1.60 6.33 -4.72
C ASN A 148 0.60 5.87 -5.78
N SER A 149 -0.55 5.44 -5.28
CA SER A 149 -1.75 5.36 -6.12
C SER A 149 -2.27 6.77 -6.38
N VAL A 150 -2.86 6.96 -7.56
CA VAL A 150 -3.44 8.25 -7.98
C VAL A 150 -4.86 8.05 -8.49
N ILE A 151 -5.67 9.08 -8.29
CA ILE A 151 -7.00 9.22 -8.89
C ILE A 151 -6.95 10.40 -9.85
N HIS A 152 -7.14 10.13 -11.13
CA HIS A 152 -7.40 11.16 -12.13
C HIS A 152 -8.90 11.37 -12.24
N ILE A 153 -9.36 12.60 -12.13
CA ILE A 153 -10.78 12.94 -12.25
C ILE A 153 -10.97 13.68 -13.56
N VAL A 154 -11.68 13.09 -14.50
CA VAL A 154 -11.86 13.66 -15.83
C VAL A 154 -13.34 13.91 -16.13
N PRO A 155 -13.65 14.90 -16.97
CA PRO A 155 -15.01 15.18 -17.35
C PRO A 155 -15.54 14.11 -18.32
N SER A 156 -16.71 13.55 -18.02
CA SER A 156 -17.43 12.55 -18.81
C SER A 156 -18.55 13.20 -19.63
N ASP A 157 -18.68 12.81 -20.89
CA ASP A 157 -19.82 13.17 -21.75
C ASP A 157 -21.08 12.34 -21.46
N LYS A 158 -20.97 11.32 -20.60
CA LYS A 158 -22.13 10.51 -20.19
C LYS A 158 -22.97 11.25 -19.16
N ASP A 159 -24.24 10.88 -19.10
CA ASP A 159 -25.21 11.35 -18.10
C ASP A 159 -24.96 10.77 -16.69
N TYR A 160 -24.00 9.85 -16.55
CA TYR A 160 -23.58 9.26 -15.29
C TYR A 160 -22.06 9.30 -15.08
N SER A 161 -21.67 9.22 -13.82
CA SER A 161 -20.26 9.10 -13.41
C SER A 161 -19.86 7.62 -13.28
N PHE A 162 -18.63 7.28 -13.65
CA PHE A 162 -18.11 5.92 -13.59
C PHE A 162 -16.59 5.89 -13.38
N THR A 163 -16.03 4.72 -13.08
CA THR A 163 -14.58 4.54 -12.94
C THR A 163 -14.03 3.53 -13.93
N THR A 164 -12.76 3.76 -14.31
CA THR A 164 -11.87 2.76 -14.91
C THR A 164 -10.64 2.63 -14.01
N THR A 165 -10.03 1.45 -13.95
CA THR A 165 -8.88 1.20 -13.07
C THR A 165 -7.78 0.48 -13.83
N GLU A 166 -6.57 0.99 -13.70
CA GLU A 166 -5.35 0.38 -14.19
C GLU A 166 -4.46 0.03 -13.00
N ILE A 167 -4.03 -1.22 -12.92
CA ILE A 167 -3.19 -1.72 -11.83
C ILE A 167 -1.83 -2.11 -12.39
N TRP A 168 -0.79 -1.57 -11.77
CA TRP A 168 0.60 -1.85 -12.13
C TRP A 168 1.25 -2.69 -11.04
N HIS A 169 1.70 -3.89 -11.39
CA HIS A 169 2.37 -4.82 -10.50
C HIS A 169 3.89 -4.81 -10.76
N TYR A 170 4.66 -4.53 -9.71
CA TYR A 170 6.11 -4.57 -9.75
C TYR A 170 6.59 -5.87 -9.17
N ARG A 171 7.28 -6.67 -9.98
CA ARG A 171 7.81 -7.96 -9.55
C ARG A 171 9.32 -8.00 -9.59
N LEU A 172 9.94 -8.64 -8.60
CA LEU A 172 11.35 -9.03 -8.69
C LEU A 172 11.43 -10.37 -9.42
N CYS A 173 12.01 -10.32 -10.61
CA CYS A 173 12.26 -11.49 -11.43
C CYS A 173 13.75 -11.82 -11.45
N ASN A 174 14.07 -13.11 -11.57
CA ASN A 174 15.46 -13.54 -11.67
C ASN A 174 16.05 -13.08 -13.01
N LYS A 175 17.17 -12.33 -12.95
CA LYS A 175 17.81 -11.79 -14.15
C LYS A 175 18.23 -12.85 -15.17
N ARG A 176 18.64 -14.04 -14.72
CA ARG A 176 19.04 -15.13 -15.61
C ARG A 176 17.83 -15.71 -16.32
N GLN A 177 16.75 -15.95 -15.58
CA GLN A 177 15.50 -16.46 -16.14
C GLN A 177 14.92 -15.49 -17.17
N LEU A 178 14.88 -14.19 -16.88
CA LEU A 178 14.44 -13.16 -17.85
C LEU A 178 15.29 -13.12 -19.12
N LYS A 179 16.59 -13.40 -19.03
CA LYS A 179 17.46 -13.49 -20.22
C LYS A 179 17.18 -14.72 -21.07
N GLU A 180 16.79 -15.82 -20.43
CA GLU A 180 16.49 -17.09 -21.10
C GLU A 180 15.07 -17.08 -21.71
N GLU A 181 14.09 -16.51 -21.00
CA GLU A 181 12.67 -16.52 -21.38
C GLU A 181 12.22 -15.26 -22.15
N GLY A 182 12.93 -14.14 -21.98
CA GLY A 182 12.66 -12.89 -22.68
C GLY A 182 11.23 -12.36 -22.44
N GLU A 183 10.56 -11.94 -23.51
CA GLU A 183 9.19 -11.43 -23.49
C GLU A 183 8.14 -12.47 -23.08
N ASN A 184 8.47 -13.76 -23.18
CA ASN A 184 7.58 -14.86 -22.80
C ASN A 184 7.72 -15.26 -21.32
N HIS A 185 8.43 -14.46 -20.52
CA HIS A 185 8.65 -14.77 -19.11
C HIS A 185 7.32 -14.82 -18.35
N GLU A 186 6.95 -16.01 -17.88
CA GLU A 186 5.74 -16.21 -17.10
C GLU A 186 6.00 -15.84 -15.62
N HIS A 187 5.21 -14.91 -15.10
CA HIS A 187 5.29 -14.49 -13.71
C HIS A 187 4.71 -15.57 -12.78
N THR A 188 5.55 -16.54 -12.42
CA THR A 188 5.24 -17.58 -11.44
C THR A 188 5.43 -17.08 -10.00
N GLY A 189 5.09 -17.92 -9.00
CA GLY A 189 5.29 -17.60 -7.57
C GLY A 189 6.74 -17.31 -7.14
N MET A 190 7.71 -17.56 -8.02
CA MET A 190 9.12 -17.16 -7.83
C MET A 190 9.37 -15.67 -8.09
N CYS A 191 8.43 -14.98 -8.75
CA CYS A 191 8.47 -13.56 -9.02
C CYS A 191 7.77 -12.81 -7.87
N GLU A 192 8.56 -12.28 -6.93
CA GLU A 192 8.05 -11.62 -5.72
C GLU A 192 7.37 -10.29 -6.09
N LEU A 193 6.09 -10.14 -5.73
CA LEU A 193 5.38 -8.86 -5.85
C LEU A 193 5.90 -7.87 -4.79
N ILE A 194 6.56 -6.81 -5.23
CA ILE A 194 7.14 -5.77 -4.36
C ILE A 194 6.15 -4.65 -4.10
N ASN A 195 5.42 -4.26 -5.14
CA ASN A 195 4.53 -3.11 -5.13
C ASN A 195 3.36 -3.34 -6.09
N SER A 196 2.22 -2.75 -5.77
CA SER A 196 1.05 -2.72 -6.64
C SER A 196 0.44 -1.33 -6.56
N ILE A 197 0.42 -0.63 -7.69
CA ILE A 197 -0.03 0.75 -7.80
C ILE A 197 -1.33 0.77 -8.56
N LYS A 198 -2.28 1.58 -8.08
CA LYS A 198 -3.59 1.73 -8.72
C LYS A 198 -3.68 3.13 -9.29
N HIS A 199 -3.88 3.20 -10.60
CA HIS A 199 -4.26 4.42 -11.30
C HIS A 199 -5.75 4.31 -11.58
N VAL A 200 -6.55 5.08 -10.85
CA VAL A 200 -8.00 5.07 -11.01
C VAL A 200 -8.39 6.32 -11.78
N THR A 201 -9.16 6.17 -12.85
CA THR A 201 -9.77 7.33 -13.54
C THR A 201 -11.24 7.41 -13.16
N TRP A 202 -11.64 8.51 -12.53
CA TRP A 202 -13.03 8.84 -12.23
C TRP A 202 -13.56 9.74 -13.32
N HIS A 203 -14.44 9.19 -14.14
CA HIS A 203 -15.15 9.91 -15.18
C HIS A 203 -16.39 10.53 -14.54
N ILE A 204 -16.35 11.85 -14.27
CA ILE A 204 -17.45 12.57 -13.61
C ILE A 204 -18.26 13.34 -14.65
N ARG A 205 -19.59 13.25 -14.59
CA ARG A 205 -20.48 13.96 -15.53
C ARG A 205 -20.11 15.45 -15.70
N LYS A 206 -20.04 15.93 -16.95
CA LYS A 206 -19.57 17.29 -17.28
C LYS A 206 -20.35 18.42 -16.61
N GLY A 207 -21.67 18.22 -16.39
CA GLY A 207 -22.53 19.20 -15.74
C GLY A 207 -22.94 20.33 -16.65
#